data_AF-A0ABD6U5C5-F1
#
_entry.id   AF-A0ABD6U5C5-F1
#
_cell.length_a   1.000
_cell.length_b   1.000
_cell.length_c   1.000
_cell.angle_alpha   90.00
_cell.angle_beta   90.00
_cell.angle_gamma   90.00
#
_symmetry.space_group_name_H-M   'P 1'
#
loop_
_entity.id
_entity.type
_entity.pdbx_description
1 polymer ?
#
loop_
_entity_poly.entity_id
_entity_poly.type
_entity_poly.pdbx_seq_one_letter_code
_entity_poly.pdbx_strand_id
1 'polypeptide(L)' 'MSPDLLYTTPDGRQITPTSARQWVTVISKLPTLDERKAAIANHVPEHLRALVRTMGRNAWEHPARSKQ' A
#
# COMPACT_ATOMS: atom_id res chain seq x y z
N MET A 1 -7.40 15.90 -6.34
CA MET A 1 -6.01 15.72 -5.90
C MET A 1 -5.84 14.26 -5.55
N SER A 2 -5.00 13.52 -6.29
CA SER A 2 -4.63 12.16 -5.89
C SER A 2 -3.72 12.24 -4.67
N PRO A 3 -3.91 11.40 -3.63
CA PRO A 3 -3.02 11.41 -2.48
C PRO A 3 -1.60 11.09 -2.93
N ASP A 4 -0.63 11.89 -2.48
CA ASP A 4 0.79 11.59 -2.68
C ASP A 4 1.14 10.33 -1.89
N LEU A 5 1.21 9.19 -2.60
CA LEU A 5 1.54 7.89 -2.01
C LEU A 5 3.04 7.79 -1.78
N LEU A 6 3.56 8.62 -0.88
CA LEU A 6 4.96 8.66 -0.50
C LEU A 6 5.25 7.70 0.65
N TYR A 7 6.37 6.99 0.53
CA TYR A 7 6.91 6.14 1.58
C TYR A 7 7.86 6.96 2.46
N THR A 8 7.65 6.89 3.78
CA THR A 8 8.56 7.47 4.76
C THR A 8 9.65 6.46 5.10
N THR A 9 10.91 6.77 4.77
CA THR A 9 12.07 5.97 5.16
C THR A 9 12.31 6.06 6.68
N PRO A 10 13.07 5.12 7.27
CA PRO A 10 13.46 5.20 8.69
C PRO A 10 14.14 6.52 9.06
N ASP A 11 14.88 7.11 8.12
CA ASP A 11 15.55 8.41 8.26
C ASP A 11 14.60 9.61 8.10
N GLY A 12 13.28 9.37 8.02
CA GLY A 12 12.25 10.41 7.91
C GLY A 12 12.05 11.01 6.51
N ARG A 13 12.76 10.51 5.49
CA ARG A 13 12.64 11.04 4.11
C ARG A 13 11.38 10.50 3.43
N GLN A 14 10.73 11.34 2.62
CA GLN A 14 9.63 10.92 1.77
C GLN A 14 10.16 10.58 0.37
N ILE A 15 9.93 9.35 -0.07
CA ILE A 15 10.35 8.85 -1.38
C ILE A 15 9.18 8.20 -2.11
N THR A 16 9.24 8.18 -3.44
CA THR A 16 8.33 7.35 -4.23
C THR A 16 8.61 5.88 -3.93
N PRO A 17 7.59 5.07 -3.60
CA PRO A 17 7.78 3.66 -3.33
C PRO A 17 8.32 2.94 -4.58
N THR A 18 9.41 2.19 -4.42
CA THR A 18 10.04 1.44 -5.51
C THR A 18 9.84 -0.07 -5.37
N SER A 19 9.44 -0.54 -4.20
CA SER A 19 9.21 -1.97 -3.92
C SER A 19 7.77 -2.25 -3.51
N ALA A 20 7.32 -3.48 -3.76
CA ALA A 20 5.98 -3.93 -3.36
C ALA A 20 5.73 -3.74 -1.85
N ARG A 21 6.74 -3.98 -1.00
CA ARG A 21 6.62 -3.78 0.45
C ARG A 21 6.35 -2.32 0.82
N GLN A 22 7.08 -1.38 0.22
CA GLN A 22 6.86 0.06 0.44
C GLN A 22 5.48 0.48 -0.06
N TRP A 23 5.07 0.03 -1.25
CA TRP A 23 3.72 0.27 -1.78
C TRP A 23 2.64 -0.22 -0.83
N VAL A 24 2.75 -1.46 -0.33
CA VAL A 24 1.81 -2.01 0.66
C VAL A 24 1.78 -1.16 1.92
N THR A 25 2.94 -0.73 2.44
CA THR A 25 2.98 0.13 3.63
C THR A 25 2.21 1.43 3.43
N VAL A 26 2.42 2.12 2.31
CA VAL A 26 1.72 3.39 2.05
C VAL A 26 0.23 3.16 1.80
N ILE A 27 -0.12 2.20 0.94
CA ILE A 27 -1.52 1.86 0.61
C ILE A 27 -2.28 1.42 1.86
N SER A 28 -1.63 0.69 2.78
CA SER A 28 -2.28 0.23 4.02
C SER A 28 -2.73 1.36 4.96
N LYS A 29 -2.20 2.57 4.79
CA LYS A 29 -2.61 3.76 5.55
C LYS A 29 -3.88 4.40 5.01
N LEU A 30 -4.32 4.05 3.79
CA LEU A 30 -5.56 4.56 3.23
C LEU A 30 -6.76 3.99 4.03
N PRO A 31 -7.77 4.82 4.34
CA PRO A 31 -8.84 4.44 5.27
C PRO A 31 -9.81 3.42 4.68
N THR A 32 -10.08 3.47 3.37
CA THR A 32 -11.08 2.59 2.73
C THR A 32 -10.48 1.54 1.81
N LEU A 33 -11.22 0.45 1.59
CA LEU A 33 -10.82 -0.61 0.65
C LEU A 33 -10.82 -0.10 -0.80
N ASP A 34 -11.75 0.77 -1.17
CA ASP A 34 -11.85 1.33 -2.52
C ASP A 34 -10.70 2.27 -2.85
N GLU A 35 -10.29 3.13 -1.91
CA GLU A 35 -9.08 3.96 -2.09
C GLU A 35 -7.84 3.10 -2.26
N ARG A 36 -7.72 1.98 -1.54
CA ARG A 36 -6.60 1.04 -1.70
C ARG A 36 -6.60 0.38 -3.07
N LYS A 37 -7.76 -0.07 -3.55
CA LYS A 37 -7.89 -0.66 -4.90
C LYS A 37 -7.55 0.36 -5.98
N ALA A 38 -8.05 1.59 -5.85
CA ALA A 38 -7.74 2.69 -6.75
C ALA A 38 -6.24 3.04 -6.73
N ALA A 39 -5.62 3.07 -5.55
CA ALA A 39 -4.20 3.31 -5.39
C ALA A 39 -3.35 2.25 -6.11
N ILE A 40 -3.71 0.97 -5.97
CA ILE A 40 -3.03 -0.12 -6.68
C ILE A 40 -3.22 -0.02 -8.19
N ALA A 41 -4.42 0.32 -8.66
CA ALA A 41 -4.70 0.41 -10.09
C ALA A 41 -4.00 1.61 -10.75
N ASN A 42 -3.93 2.75 -10.07
CA ASN A 42 -3.52 4.02 -10.68
C ASN A 42 -2.04 4.38 -10.43
N HIS A 43 -1.45 3.94 -9.31
CA HIS A 43 -0.11 4.40 -8.91
C HIS A 43 0.94 3.30 -8.88
N VAL A 44 0.55 2.05 -8.57
CA VAL A 44 1.51 0.94 -8.51
C VAL A 44 1.91 0.54 -9.93
N PRO A 45 3.22 0.44 -10.23
CA PRO A 45 3.71 -0.07 -11.51
C PRO A 45 3.14 -1.46 -11.81
N GLU A 46 2.79 -1.72 -13.08
CA GLU A 46 2.05 -2.92 -13.48
C GLU A 46 2.70 -4.23 -12.98
N HIS A 47 4.01 -4.35 -13.14
CA HIS A 47 4.79 -5.52 -12.71
C HIS A 47 4.74 -5.78 -11.19
N LEU A 48 4.39 -4.78 -10.37
CA LEU A 48 4.25 -4.92 -8.91
C LEU A 48 2.79 -5.07 -8.46
N ARG A 49 1.80 -4.76 -9.31
CA ARG A 49 0.37 -4.73 -8.91
C ARG A 49 -0.09 -6.06 -8.34
N ALA A 50 0.25 -7.17 -9.00
CA ALA A 50 -0.14 -8.51 -8.55
C ALA A 50 0.44 -8.82 -7.16
N LEU A 51 1.73 -8.52 -6.96
CA LEU A 51 2.41 -8.76 -5.68
C LEU A 51 1.84 -7.88 -4.56
N VAL A 52 1.61 -6.59 -4.84
CA VAL A 52 1.02 -5.65 -3.87
C VAL A 52 -0.40 -6.06 -3.49
N ARG A 53 -1.22 -6.57 -4.42
CA ARG A 53 -2.56 -7.10 -4.12
C ARG A 53 -2.48 -8.28 -3.15
N THR A 54 -1.63 -9.26 -3.43
CA THR A 54 -1.48 -10.45 -2.57
C THR A 54 -0.98 -10.07 -1.19
N MET A 55 0.08 -9.26 -1.11
CA MET A 55 0.61 -8.79 0.17
C MET A 55 -0.39 -7.93 0.95
N GLY A 56 -1.11 -7.04 0.27
CA GLY A 56 -2.14 -6.20 0.87
C GLY A 56 -3.32 -7.02 1.41
N ARG A 57 -3.75 -8.05 0.69
CA ARG A 57 -4.78 -9.00 1.13
C ARG A 57 -4.33 -9.75 2.39
N ASN A 58 -3.12 -10.32 2.37
CA ASN A 58 -2.56 -11.02 3.53
C ASN A 58 -2.45 -10.11 4.75
N ALA A 59 -2.03 -8.85 4.56
CA ALA A 59 -1.94 -7.86 5.65
C ALA A 59 -3.31 -7.44 6.19
N TRP A 60 -4.37 -7.53 5.38
CA TRP A 60 -5.73 -7.19 5.76
C TRP A 60 -6.46 -8.34 6.45
N GLU A 61 -6.36 -9.54 5.89
CA GLU A 61 -6.93 -10.78 6.43
C GLU A 61 -6.12 -11.33 7.61
N HIS A 62 -5.00 -10.68 7.98
CA HIS A 62 -4.15 -11.15 9.07
C HIS A 62 -4.94 -11.21 10.39
N PRO A 63 -5.03 -12.38 11.07
CA PRO A 63 -5.90 -12.58 12.22
C PRO A 63 -5.57 -11.67 13.42
N ALA A 64 -4.37 -11.08 13.45
CA ALA A 64 -4.01 -10.05 14.43
C ALA A 64 -4.84 -8.75 14.32
N ARG A 65 -5.52 -8.49 13.19
CA ARG A 65 -6.43 -7.34 12.98
C ARG A 65 -7.92 -7.69 13.04
N SER A 66 -8.28 -8.98 13.01
CA SER A 66 -9.67 -9.46 13.17
C SER A 66 -10.14 -9.55 14.63
N LYS A 67 -9.32 -9.11 15.59
CA LYS A 67 -9.69 -9.01 17.02
C LYS A 67 -9.76 -7.54 17.44
N GLN A 68 -10.73 -6.80 16.91
CA GLN A 68 -11.27 -5.59 17.53
C GLN A 68 -12.78 -5.61 17.38
#